data_AF-A0A5B9VWM5-F1
#
_entry.id   AF-A0A5B9VWM5-F1
#
_cell.length_a   1.000
_cell.length_b   1.000
_cell.length_c   1.000
_cell.angle_alpha   90.00
_cell.angle_beta   90.00
_cell.angle_gamma   90.00
#
_symmetry.space_group_name_H-M   'P 1'
#
loop_
_entity.id
_entity.type
_entity.pdbx_description
1 polymer ?
#
loop_
_entity_poly.entity_id
_entity_poly.type
_entity_poly.pdbx_seq_one_letter_code
_entity_poly.pdbx_strand_id
1 'polypeptide(L)'
;MPQIRCRFCHESVDAGEIRAHEAEHLKPRPDGQQSEYVTLPPEERAEGDLAGVPRAYVHRKCGAGTGMPEEIIRSYLKDPFLYTAEATYCCGCRRHVPWRECRWVETGEDLETYFRALQAAKPEMRPGPLARLVILLARLFRR
;
A
#
# COMPACT_ATOMS: atom_id res chain seq x y z
N MET A 1 12.65 -1.76 -28.23
CA MET A 1 11.65 -0.79 -27.72
C MET A 1 12.00 -0.48 -26.25
N PRO A 2 11.74 0.74 -25.74
CA PRO A 2 12.13 1.10 -24.38
C PRO A 2 11.45 0.19 -23.36
N GLN A 3 12.21 -0.30 -22.38
CA GLN A 3 11.70 -1.17 -21.32
C GLN A 3 11.47 -0.35 -20.04
N ILE A 4 10.40 -0.66 -19.32
CA ILE A 4 10.03 -0.08 -18.03
C ILE A 4 9.87 -1.22 -17.03
N ARG A 5 10.39 -1.03 -15.82
CA ARG A 5 10.18 -1.98 -14.73
C ARG A 5 8.77 -1.82 -14.17
N CYS A 6 7.97 -2.88 -14.20
CA CYS A 6 6.61 -2.87 -13.64
C CYS A 6 6.66 -2.69 -12.11
N ARG A 7 5.80 -1.81 -11.57
CA ARG A 7 5.76 -1.52 -10.12
C ARG A 7 5.10 -2.60 -9.26
N PHE A 8 4.43 -3.56 -9.88
CA PHE A 8 3.73 -4.65 -9.20
C PHE A 8 4.64 -5.88 -9.10
N CYS A 9 5.03 -6.43 -10.27
CA CYS A 9 5.83 -7.66 -10.37
C CYS A 9 7.34 -7.44 -10.52
N HIS A 10 7.80 -6.21 -10.77
CA HIS A 10 9.22 -5.85 -10.94
C HIS A 10 9.91 -6.42 -12.19
N GLU A 11 9.14 -7.00 -13.12
CA GLU A 11 9.62 -7.47 -14.42
C GLU A 11 9.86 -6.30 -15.39
N SER A 12 10.76 -6.50 -16.35
CA SER A 12 10.97 -5.56 -17.45
C SER A 12 9.90 -5.76 -18.52
N VAL A 13 9.10 -4.73 -18.75
CA VAL A 13 7.98 -4.75 -19.70
C VAL A 13 8.21 -3.67 -20.74
N ASP A 14 7.73 -3.90 -21.95
CA ASP A 14 7.73 -2.86 -22.97
C ASP A 14 6.95 -1.61 -22.53
N ALA A 15 7.52 -0.43 -22.76
CA ALA A 15 6.90 0.83 -22.35
C ALA A 15 5.55 1.09 -23.03
N GLY A 16 5.32 0.57 -24.24
CA GLY A 16 4.03 0.64 -24.93
C GLY A 16 2.96 -0.24 -24.28
N GLU A 17 3.38 -1.37 -23.70
CA GLU A 17 2.50 -2.39 -23.12
C GLU A 17 2.29 -2.22 -21.60
N ILE A 18 3.06 -1.36 -20.93
CA ILE A 18 3.06 -1.23 -19.47
C ILE A 18 1.67 -0.98 -18.87
N ARG A 19 0.81 -0.21 -19.55
CA ARG A 19 -0.56 0.06 -19.08
C ARG A 19 -1.44 -1.19 -19.11
N ALA A 20 -1.37 -1.96 -20.20
CA ALA A 20 -2.14 -3.19 -20.34
C ALA A 20 -1.65 -4.23 -19.32
N HIS A 21 -0.33 -4.33 -19.15
CA HIS A 21 0.29 -5.17 -18.14
C HIS A 21 -0.13 -4.77 -16.71
N GLU A 22 -0.06 -3.49 -16.33
CA GLU A 22 -0.49 -3.02 -15.00
C GLU A 22 -1.99 -3.24 -14.73
N ALA A 23 -2.83 -3.24 -15.76
CA ALA A 23 -4.26 -3.50 -15.61
C ALA A 23 -4.57 -4.95 -15.17
N GLU A 24 -3.72 -5.91 -15.53
CA GLU A 24 -3.87 -7.31 -15.12
C GLU A 24 -3.69 -7.48 -13.60
N HIS A 25 -2.73 -6.77 -13.00
CA HIS A 25 -2.49 -6.77 -11.54
C HIS A 25 -3.62 -6.12 -10.73
N LEU A 26 -4.42 -5.28 -11.37
CA LEU A 26 -5.53 -4.54 -10.73
C LEU A 26 -6.85 -5.29 -10.78
N LYS A 27 -6.91 -6.46 -11.43
CA LYS A 27 -8.13 -7.26 -11.52
C LYS A 27 -8.60 -7.66 -10.11
N PRO A 28 -9.84 -7.34 -9.74
CA PRO A 28 -10.35 -7.73 -8.44
C PRO A 28 -10.55 -9.25 -8.40
N ARG A 29 -10.16 -9.83 -7.28
CA ARG A 29 -10.53 -11.20 -6.89
C ARG A 29 -12.03 -11.28 -6.58
N PRO A 30 -12.62 -12.49 -6.49
CA PRO A 30 -14.05 -12.66 -6.16
C PRO A 30 -14.48 -12.03 -4.82
N ASP A 31 -13.52 -11.81 -3.91
CA ASP A 31 -13.73 -11.13 -2.64
C ASP A 31 -13.67 -9.59 -2.73
N GLY A 32 -13.35 -9.02 -3.90
CA GLY A 32 -13.22 -7.58 -4.11
C GLY A 32 -11.83 -7.01 -3.78
N GLN A 33 -10.89 -7.84 -3.33
CA GLN A 33 -9.49 -7.43 -3.16
C GLN A 33 -8.79 -7.31 -4.52
N GLN A 34 -7.84 -6.40 -4.67
CA GLN A 34 -6.96 -6.42 -5.84
C GLN A 34 -6.14 -7.73 -5.84
N SER A 35 -5.87 -8.30 -7.02
CA SER A 35 -5.05 -9.53 -7.11
C SER A 35 -3.64 -9.31 -6.60
N GLU A 36 -3.07 -8.13 -6.87
CA GLU A 36 -1.74 -7.73 -6.42
C GLU A 36 -1.72 -6.27 -5.97
N TYR A 37 -0.72 -5.92 -5.18
CA TYR A 37 -0.48 -4.57 -4.70
C TYR A 37 0.92 -4.10 -5.11
N VAL A 38 1.07 -2.79 -5.30
CA VAL A 38 2.37 -2.17 -5.58
C VAL A 38 3.30 -2.42 -4.41
N THR A 39 4.47 -2.97 -4.65
CA THR A 39 5.52 -3.15 -3.63
C THR A 39 6.80 -2.51 -4.12
N LEU A 40 7.79 -2.30 -3.24
CA LEU A 40 9.15 -2.05 -3.71
C LEU A 40 9.76 -3.34 -4.25
N PRO A 41 10.74 -3.26 -5.15
CA PRO A 41 11.57 -4.40 -5.54
C PRO A 41 12.14 -5.13 -4.32
N PRO A 42 12.27 -6.47 -4.36
CA PRO A 42 12.83 -7.23 -3.24
C PRO A 42 14.16 -6.69 -2.70
N GLU A 43 15.04 -6.23 -3.57
CA GLU A 43 16.35 -5.65 -3.24
C GLU A 43 16.30 -4.23 -2.67
N GLU A 44 15.17 -3.53 -2.77
CA GLU A 44 14.97 -2.17 -2.24
C GLU A 44 14.16 -2.15 -0.93
N ARG A 45 13.47 -3.24 -0.61
CA ARG A 45 12.63 -3.40 0.58
C ARG A 45 13.43 -3.25 1.88
N ALA A 46 12.75 -2.94 2.98
CA ALA A 46 13.39 -2.89 4.29
C ALA A 46 14.01 -4.25 4.65
N GLU A 47 15.31 -4.23 4.94
CA GLU A 47 16.08 -5.38 5.40
C GLU A 47 15.96 -5.56 6.92
N GLY A 48 16.40 -6.73 7.42
CA GLY A 48 16.43 -7.04 8.83
C GLY A 48 15.20 -7.78 9.36
N ASP A 49 15.21 -8.00 10.67
CA ASP A 49 14.14 -8.68 11.41
C ASP A 49 12.91 -7.76 11.57
N LEU A 50 11.73 -8.35 11.48
CA LEU A 50 10.44 -7.70 11.67
C LEU A 50 9.88 -7.90 13.08
N ALA A 51 10.71 -8.34 14.04
CA ALA A 51 10.34 -8.40 15.44
C ALA A 51 9.79 -7.05 15.93
N GLY A 52 8.59 -7.08 16.52
CA GLY A 52 7.89 -5.89 17.00
C GLY A 52 7.14 -5.09 15.93
N VAL A 53 7.24 -5.46 14.65
CA VAL A 53 6.43 -4.85 13.58
C VAL A 53 5.06 -5.52 13.54
N PRO A 54 3.94 -4.77 13.65
CA PRO A 54 2.62 -5.34 13.60
C PRO A 54 2.29 -5.86 12.19
N ARG A 55 1.60 -7.00 12.11
CA ARG A 55 1.33 -7.73 10.86
C ARG A 55 -0.15 -7.95 10.61
N ALA A 56 -1.01 -7.74 11.60
CA ALA A 56 -2.45 -7.89 11.44
C ALA A 56 -3.20 -6.73 12.08
N TYR A 57 -4.29 -6.29 11.46
CA TYR A 57 -5.14 -5.24 12.00
C TYR A 57 -6.60 -5.66 12.02
N VAL A 58 -7.38 -5.04 12.89
CA VAL A 58 -8.83 -5.25 13.02
C VAL A 58 -9.56 -4.00 12.60
N HIS A 59 -10.59 -4.16 11.76
CA HIS A 59 -11.54 -3.08 11.49
C HIS A 59 -12.52 -2.95 12.64
N ARG A 60 -12.55 -1.78 13.30
CA ARG A 60 -13.33 -1.56 14.52
C ARG A 60 -14.83 -1.74 14.31
N LYS A 61 -15.36 -1.49 13.10
CA LYS A 61 -16.81 -1.59 12.85
C LYS A 61 -17.28 -3.02 12.60
N CYS A 62 -16.56 -3.83 11.83
CA CYS A 62 -16.98 -5.22 11.56
C CYS A 62 -16.29 -6.27 12.44
N GLY A 63 -15.22 -5.90 13.16
CA GLY A 63 -14.47 -6.79 14.05
C GLY A 63 -13.55 -7.79 13.35
N ALA A 64 -13.56 -7.86 12.01
CA ALA A 64 -12.72 -8.80 11.27
C ALA A 64 -11.24 -8.39 11.29
N GLY A 65 -10.37 -9.39 11.49
CA GLY A 65 -8.93 -9.26 11.33
C GLY A 65 -8.50 -9.35 9.86
N THR A 66 -7.47 -8.61 9.48
CA THR A 66 -6.83 -8.68 8.17
C THR A 66 -5.32 -8.73 8.37
N GLY A 67 -4.69 -9.77 7.83
CA GLY A 67 -3.23 -9.89 7.80
C GLY A 67 -2.62 -9.06 6.68
N MET A 68 -1.46 -8.49 6.94
CA MET A 68 -0.67 -7.73 5.98
C MET A 68 0.52 -8.58 5.50
N PRO A 69 0.63 -8.84 4.19
CA PRO A 69 1.76 -9.57 3.61
C PRO A 69 3.10 -8.91 3.93
N GLU A 70 4.15 -9.72 4.07
CA GLU A 70 5.47 -9.25 4.48
C GLU A 70 6.11 -8.29 3.47
N GLU A 71 5.92 -8.57 2.18
CA GLU A 71 6.38 -7.72 1.09
C GLU A 71 5.77 -6.32 1.15
N ILE A 72 4.50 -6.20 1.56
CA ILE A 72 3.83 -4.91 1.78
C ILE A 72 4.45 -4.22 3.00
N ILE A 73 4.64 -4.95 4.10
CA ILE A 73 5.26 -4.45 5.33
C ILE A 73 6.63 -3.86 5.05
N ARG A 74 7.52 -4.63 4.45
CA ARG A 74 8.88 -4.19 4.15
C ARG A 74 8.92 -3.04 3.15
N SER A 75 7.95 -2.97 2.24
CA SER A 75 7.85 -1.86 1.28
C SER A 75 7.49 -0.55 1.96
N TYR A 76 6.44 -0.50 2.79
CA TYR A 76 6.09 0.76 3.48
C TYR A 76 7.08 1.11 4.60
N LEU A 77 7.74 0.12 5.21
CA LEU A 77 8.79 0.40 6.19
C LEU A 77 9.98 1.10 5.53
N LYS A 78 10.29 0.78 4.27
CA LYS A 78 11.30 1.50 3.49
C LYS A 78 10.78 2.87 3.04
N ASP A 79 9.63 2.91 2.38
CA ASP A 79 8.97 4.12 1.89
C ASP A 79 7.51 4.22 2.41
N PRO A 80 7.29 4.98 3.50
CA PRO A 80 5.96 5.18 4.09
C PRO A 80 4.97 5.96 3.22
N PHE A 81 5.42 6.54 2.10
CA PHE A 81 4.58 7.28 1.16
C PHE A 81 4.16 6.46 -0.06
N LEU A 82 4.63 5.21 -0.20
CA LEU A 82 4.27 4.31 -1.30
C LEU A 82 2.74 4.17 -1.46
N TYR A 83 2.04 3.96 -0.35
CA TYR A 83 0.59 3.88 -0.32
C TYR A 83 0.00 5.22 0.11
N THR A 84 -0.20 6.12 -0.86
CA THR A 84 -0.70 7.46 -0.55
C THR A 84 -2.17 7.47 -0.13
N ALA A 85 -2.95 6.43 -0.47
CA ALA A 85 -4.35 6.33 -0.07
C ALA A 85 -4.43 6.02 1.44
N GLU A 86 -5.09 6.88 2.22
CA GLU A 86 -5.30 6.71 3.67
C GLU A 86 -6.38 5.64 3.96
N ALA A 87 -6.29 4.50 3.29
CA ALA A 87 -7.24 3.40 3.36
C ALA A 87 -6.54 2.04 3.23
N THR A 88 -7.16 0.99 3.77
CA THR A 88 -6.67 -0.38 3.76
C THR A 88 -7.80 -1.37 3.52
N TYR A 89 -7.53 -2.53 2.92
CA TYR A 89 -8.56 -3.50 2.55
C TYR A 89 -9.03 -4.34 3.75
N CYS A 90 -10.30 -4.26 4.13
CA CYS A 90 -10.84 -5.12 5.18
C CYS A 90 -11.39 -6.44 4.63
N CYS A 91 -10.87 -7.59 5.07
CA CYS A 91 -11.35 -8.92 4.68
C CYS A 91 -12.81 -9.21 5.08
N GLY A 92 -13.30 -8.60 6.15
CA GLY A 92 -14.69 -8.75 6.60
C GLY A 92 -15.67 -7.95 5.74
N CYS A 93 -15.39 -6.65 5.54
CA CYS A 93 -16.25 -5.79 4.71
C CYS A 93 -16.02 -5.96 3.20
N ARG A 94 -14.95 -6.65 2.78
CA ARG A 94 -14.59 -6.86 1.38
C ARG A 94 -14.43 -5.56 0.58
N ARG A 95 -13.84 -4.56 1.24
CA ARG A 95 -13.61 -3.22 0.67
C ARG A 95 -12.49 -2.49 1.38
N HIS A 96 -11.95 -1.47 0.74
CA HIS A 96 -11.05 -0.53 1.39
C HIS A 96 -11.80 0.34 2.39
N VAL A 97 -11.28 0.44 3.61
CA VAL A 97 -11.79 1.24 4.72
C VAL A 97 -10.71 2.23 5.19
N PRO A 98 -11.07 3.39 5.76
CA PRO A 98 -10.09 4.37 6.23
C PRO A 98 -9.19 3.81 7.34
N TRP A 99 -7.91 4.23 7.37
CA TRP A 99 -6.96 3.78 8.41
C TRP A 99 -7.42 4.05 9.84
N ARG A 100 -8.02 5.22 10.09
CA ARG A 100 -8.60 5.61 11.39
C ARG A 100 -9.68 4.67 11.94
N GLU A 101 -10.22 3.79 11.10
CA GLU A 101 -11.21 2.79 11.51
C GLU A 101 -10.56 1.45 11.91
N CYS A 102 -9.24 1.34 11.85
CA CYS A 102 -8.51 0.10 12.07
C CYS A 102 -7.49 0.25 13.20
N ARG A 103 -7.22 -0.85 13.91
CA ARG A 103 -6.14 -0.93 14.91
C ARG A 103 -5.27 -2.14 14.67
N TRP A 104 -3.98 -2.05 14.94
CA TRP A 104 -3.08 -3.19 14.95
C TRP A 104 -3.48 -4.18 16.05
N VAL A 105 -3.41 -5.47 15.75
CA VAL A 105 -3.75 -6.54 16.70
C VAL A 105 -2.69 -6.64 17.78
N GLU A 106 -1.42 -6.55 17.39
CA GLU A 106 -0.28 -6.81 18.25
C GLU A 106 0.00 -5.66 19.23
N THR A 107 -0.19 -4.41 18.80
CA THR A 107 0.10 -3.22 19.61
C THR A 107 -1.15 -2.50 20.13
N GLY A 108 -2.32 -2.75 19.53
CA GLY A 108 -3.55 -1.99 19.79
C GLY A 108 -3.54 -0.57 19.22
N GLU A 109 -2.44 -0.14 18.59
CA GLU A 109 -2.27 1.20 18.03
C GLU A 109 -3.18 1.42 16.81
N ASP A 110 -3.65 2.65 16.64
CA ASP A 110 -4.41 3.04 15.45
C ASP A 110 -3.50 3.05 14.19
N LEU A 111 -4.02 2.55 13.07
CA LEU A 111 -3.25 2.50 11.82
C LEU A 111 -2.85 3.90 11.34
N GLU A 112 -3.73 4.89 11.49
CA GLU A 112 -3.41 6.26 11.08
C GLU A 112 -2.25 6.82 11.91
N THR A 113 -2.27 6.62 13.24
CA THR A 113 -1.18 7.05 14.12
C THR A 113 0.14 6.39 13.74
N TYR A 114 0.13 5.07 13.53
CA TYR A 114 1.32 4.31 13.13
C TYR A 114 1.91 4.81 11.80
N PHE A 115 1.11 4.93 10.75
CA PHE A 115 1.59 5.38 9.44
C PHE A 115 2.03 6.85 9.47
N ARG A 116 1.38 7.72 10.24
CA ARG A 116 1.82 9.11 10.42
C ARG A 116 3.18 9.18 11.12
N ALA A 117 3.43 8.33 12.12
CA ALA A 117 4.73 8.24 12.78
C ALA A 117 5.83 7.82 11.79
N LEU A 118 5.58 6.79 10.97
CA LEU A 118 6.52 6.36 9.92
C LEU A 118 6.81 7.48 8.91
N GLN A 119 5.78 8.18 8.45
CA GLN A 119 5.92 9.31 7.51
C GLN A 119 6.65 10.51 8.13
N ALA A 120 6.46 10.75 9.43
CA ALA A 120 7.17 11.80 10.16
C ALA A 120 8.66 11.48 10.36
N ALA A 121 9.00 10.19 10.50
CA ALA A 121 10.38 9.72 10.61
C ALA A 121 11.16 9.80 9.28
N LYS A 122 10.48 9.86 8.13
CA LYS A 122 11.08 9.87 6.78
C LYS A 122 10.59 11.03 5.90
N PRO A 123 10.75 12.29 6.33
CA PRO A 123 10.24 13.44 5.57
C PRO A 123 10.88 13.59 4.19
N GLU A 124 12.08 13.06 3.97
CA GLU A 124 12.80 13.06 2.69
C GLU A 124 12.09 12.25 1.59
N MET A 125 11.29 11.24 1.97
CA MET A 125 10.50 10.43 1.03
C MET A 125 9.17 11.09 0.65
N ARG A 126 8.85 12.24 1.25
CA ARG A 126 7.57 12.91 1.02
C ARG A 126 7.48 13.39 -0.43
N PRO A 127 6.39 13.07 -1.16
CA PRO A 127 6.19 13.56 -2.52
C PRO A 127 6.22 15.10 -2.57
N GLY A 128 6.93 15.63 -3.57
CA GLY A 128 7.00 17.08 -3.82
C GLY A 128 5.63 17.70 -4.11
N PRO A 129 5.51 19.04 -4.05
CA PRO A 129 4.23 19.74 -4.15
C PRO A 129 3.48 19.46 -5.47
N LEU A 130 4.21 19.36 -6.59
CA LEU A 130 3.63 19.01 -7.89
C LEU A 130 3.06 17.59 -7.92
N ALA A 131 3.80 16.61 -7.38
CA ALA A 131 3.33 15.23 -7.29
C ALA A 131 2.08 15.12 -6.40
N ARG A 132 2.03 15.85 -5.28
CA ARG A 132 0.85 15.90 -4.41
C ARG A 132 -0.37 16.47 -5.12
N LEU A 133 -0.20 17.53 -5.93
CA LEU A 133 -1.29 18.12 -6.70
C LEU A 133 -1.86 17.11 -7.72
N VAL A 134 -0.99 16.40 -8.44
CA VAL A 134 -1.41 15.36 -9.40
C VAL A 134 -2.19 14.24 -8.70
N ILE A 135 -1.71 13.75 -7.56
CA ILE A 135 -2.39 12.72 -6.77
C ILE A 135 -3.77 13.21 -6.30
N LEU A 136 -3.87 14.46 -5.84
CA LEU A 136 -5.12 15.04 -5.37
C LEU A 136 -6.15 15.17 -6.49
N LEU A 137 -5.72 15.66 -7.66
CA LEU A 137 -6.55 15.73 -8.86
C LEU A 137 -7.02 14.33 -9.29
N ALA A 138 -6.12 13.34 -9.34
CA ALA A 138 -6.47 11.97 -9.71
C ALA A 138 -7.55 11.35 -8.79
N ARG A 139 -7.61 11.75 -7.51
CA ARG A 139 -8.68 11.33 -6.58
C ARG A 139 -10.01 12.01 -6.86
N LEU A 140 -10.01 13.28 -7.28
CA LEU A 140 -11.24 14.01 -7.63
C LEU A 140 -11.92 13.47 -8.90
N PHE A 141 -11.13 12.86 -9.81
CA PHE A 141 -11.62 12.30 -11.07
C PHE A 141 -11.90 10.78 -11.03
N ARG A 142 -11.56 10.08 -9.93
CA ARG A 142 -12.03 8.70 -9.69
C ARG A 142 -13.43 8.76 -9.07
N ARG A 143 -14.46 8.97 -9.90
CA ARG A 143 -15.87 8.70 -9.58
C ARG A 143 -16.24 7.28 -10.00
#